data_AF-A0A536L3W8-F1
#
_entry.id   AF-A0A536L3W8-F1
#
_cell.length_a   1.000
_cell.length_b   1.000
_cell.length_c   1.000
_cell.angle_alpha   90.00
_cell.angle_beta   90.00
_cell.angle_gamma   90.00
#
_symmetry.space_group_name_H-M   'P 1'
#
loop_
_entity.id
_entity.type
_entity.pdbx_description
1 polymer ?
#
loop_
_entity_poly.entity_id
_entity_poly.type
_entity_poly.pdbx_seq_one_letter_code
_entity_poly.pdbx_strand_id
1 'polypeptide(L)'
;MTGRARARQVFQIGIYVVVVAVVIQFLLAGLGIFTNGDFLFYHAAINGAIIFFLPLILVGIGWYAGMDRRTLGMTAGIAGLVIVQSLLLFPYHTDVQGPLRAISGFHALNALLIFWLALRLMDRVRYPRTASQVPPVSTS
;
A
#
# COMPACT_ATOMS: atom_id res chain seq x y z
N MET A 1 27.24 11.78 -1.42
CA MET A 1 25.77 11.94 -1.37
C MET A 1 25.38 12.34 0.05
N THR A 2 24.49 13.31 0.24
CA THR A 2 24.02 13.70 1.58
C THR A 2 23.12 12.62 2.19
N GLY A 3 22.98 12.59 3.52
CA GLY A 3 22.10 11.63 4.21
C GLY A 3 20.65 11.67 3.71
N ARG A 4 20.12 12.87 3.44
CA ARG A 4 18.78 13.06 2.85
C ARG A 4 18.64 12.51 1.43
N ALA A 5 19.68 12.63 0.59
CA ALA A 5 19.65 12.08 -0.76
C ALA A 5 19.61 10.54 -0.74
N ARG A 6 20.39 9.91 0.16
CA ARG A 6 20.33 8.46 0.38
C ARG A 6 18.96 8.04 0.92
N ALA A 7 18.41 8.76 1.90
CA ALA A 7 17.08 8.47 2.43
C ALA A 7 15.98 8.57 1.36
N ARG A 8 16.07 9.54 0.44
CA ARG A 8 15.17 9.65 -0.71
C ARG A 8 15.28 8.43 -1.62
N GLN A 9 16.49 7.98 -1.93
CA GLN A 9 16.71 6.78 -2.73
C GLN A 9 16.13 5.53 -2.05
N VAL A 10 16.37 5.35 -0.76
CA VAL A 10 15.80 4.25 0.03
C VAL A 10 14.28 4.29 0.03
N PHE A 11 13.69 5.48 0.20
CA PHE A 11 12.24 5.66 0.10
C PHE A 11 11.71 5.19 -1.26
N GLN A 12 12.32 5.65 -2.36
CA GLN A 12 11.93 5.30 -3.72
C GLN A 12 12.00 3.79 -3.96
N ILE A 13 13.11 3.15 -3.61
CA ILE A 13 13.28 1.69 -3.70
C ILE A 13 12.22 0.99 -2.85
N GLY A 14 11.98 1.48 -1.63
CA GLY A 14 10.96 0.97 -0.73
C GLY A 14 9.56 0.96 -1.35
N ILE A 15 9.19 1.98 -2.13
CA ILE A 15 7.90 2.00 -2.86
C ILE A 15 7.82 0.85 -3.87
N TYR A 16 8.89 0.56 -4.62
CA TYR A 16 8.91 -0.59 -5.53
C TYR A 16 8.73 -1.92 -4.77
N VAL A 17 9.39 -2.05 -3.61
CA VAL A 17 9.23 -3.23 -2.74
C VAL A 17 7.78 -3.36 -2.27
N VAL A 18 7.13 -2.26 -1.88
CA VAL A 18 5.69 -2.27 -1.51
C VAL A 18 4.82 -2.75 -2.67
N VAL A 19 5.04 -2.27 -3.89
CA VAL A 19 4.27 -2.71 -5.07
C VAL A 19 4.43 -4.22 -5.29
N VAL A 20 5.68 -4.72 -5.24
CA VAL A 20 5.95 -6.16 -5.40
C VAL A 20 5.29 -6.96 -4.28
N ALA A 21 5.38 -6.51 -3.02
CA ALA A 21 4.71 -7.17 -1.89
C ALA A 21 3.19 -7.23 -2.09
N VAL A 22 2.57 -6.16 -2.60
CA VAL A 22 1.13 -6.17 -2.92
C VAL A 22 0.81 -7.17 -4.03
N VAL A 23 1.61 -7.29 -5.09
CA VAL A 23 1.41 -8.32 -6.13
C VAL A 23 1.54 -9.73 -5.54
N ILE A 24 2.55 -9.96 -4.69
CA ILE A 24 2.73 -11.22 -3.97
C ILE A 24 1.51 -11.52 -3.09
N GLN A 25 0.86 -10.51 -2.51
CA GLN A 25 -0.35 -10.70 -1.70
C GLN A 25 -1.47 -11.38 -2.48
N PHE A 26 -1.72 -10.95 -3.73
CA PHE A 26 -2.72 -11.59 -4.60
C PHE A 26 -2.33 -13.00 -4.99
N LEU A 27 -1.04 -13.23 -5.30
CA LEU A 27 -0.53 -14.55 -5.62
C LEU A 27 -0.73 -15.52 -4.44
N LEU A 28 -0.35 -15.11 -3.22
CA LEU A 28 -0.52 -15.92 -2.02
C LEU A 28 -1.99 -16.22 -1.71
N ALA A 29 -2.90 -15.25 -1.92
CA ALA A 29 -4.34 -15.48 -1.78
C ALA A 29 -4.83 -16.55 -2.79
N GLY A 30 -4.42 -16.41 -4.06
CA GLY A 30 -4.77 -17.35 -5.11
C GLY A 30 -4.24 -18.76 -4.83
N LEU A 31 -2.97 -18.90 -4.47
CA LEU A 31 -2.39 -20.19 -4.07
C LEU A 31 -3.13 -20.77 -2.84
N GLY A 32 -3.49 -19.93 -1.88
CA GLY A 32 -4.29 -20.33 -0.72
C GLY A 32 -5.63 -20.97 -1.08
N ILE A 33 -6.30 -20.43 -2.10
CA ILE A 33 -7.61 -20.91 -2.57
C ILE A 33 -7.47 -22.13 -3.47
N PHE A 34 -6.49 -22.13 -4.39
CA PHE A 34 -6.43 -23.10 -5.49
C PHE A 34 -5.42 -24.23 -5.30
N THR A 35 -4.51 -24.15 -4.32
CA THR A 35 -3.45 -25.15 -4.12
C THR A 35 -3.36 -25.66 -2.69
N ASN A 36 -2.98 -24.81 -1.74
CA ASN A 36 -2.77 -25.19 -0.34
C ASN A 36 -3.15 -24.04 0.60
N GLY A 37 -4.02 -24.32 1.58
CA GLY A 37 -4.46 -23.37 2.60
C GLY A 37 -3.32 -22.74 3.42
N ASP A 38 -2.15 -23.38 3.54
CA ASP A 38 -0.98 -22.79 4.22
C ASP A 38 -0.55 -21.43 3.61
N PHE A 39 -0.78 -21.22 2.31
CA PHE A 39 -0.50 -19.94 1.66
C PHE A 39 -1.38 -18.81 2.20
N LEU A 40 -2.55 -19.10 2.80
CA LEU A 40 -3.37 -18.11 3.47
C LEU A 40 -2.72 -17.59 4.76
N PHE A 41 -1.91 -18.40 5.45
CA PHE A 41 -1.11 -17.91 6.59
C PHE A 41 -0.04 -16.92 6.11
N TYR A 42 0.70 -17.26 5.05
CA TYR A 42 1.70 -16.35 4.47
C TYR A 42 1.06 -15.07 3.92
N HIS A 43 -0.12 -15.17 3.32
CA HIS A 43 -0.93 -14.03 2.89
C HIS A 43 -1.33 -13.16 4.09
N ALA A 44 -2.04 -13.72 5.08
CA ALA A 44 -2.69 -12.94 6.12
C ALA A 44 -1.71 -12.44 7.20
N ALA A 45 -0.73 -13.26 7.60
CA ALA A 45 0.18 -12.93 8.69
C ALA A 45 1.47 -12.31 8.17
N ILE A 46 2.23 -13.04 7.36
CA ILE A 46 3.61 -12.67 7.01
C ILE A 46 3.63 -11.49 6.04
N ASN A 47 3.08 -11.66 4.85
CA ASN A 47 3.10 -10.61 3.84
C ASN A 47 2.11 -9.48 4.18
N GLY A 48 1.01 -9.79 4.87
CA GLY A 48 0.13 -8.81 5.50
C GLY A 48 0.90 -7.86 6.45
N ALA A 49 1.75 -8.39 7.33
CA ALA A 49 2.58 -7.56 8.21
C ALA A 49 3.58 -6.70 7.43
N ILE A 50 4.19 -7.24 6.36
CA ILE A 50 5.09 -6.46 5.49
C ILE A 50 4.34 -5.26 4.88
N ILE A 51 3.18 -5.49 4.28
CA ILE A 51 2.37 -4.43 3.63
C ILE A 51 1.83 -3.42 4.65
N PHE A 52 1.67 -3.81 5.91
CA PHE A 52 1.29 -2.89 6.98
C PHE A 52 2.47 -2.04 7.49
N PHE A 53 3.55 -2.68 7.94
CA PHE A 53 4.64 -2.00 8.64
C PHE A 53 5.61 -1.30 7.70
N LEU A 54 5.90 -1.85 6.51
CA LEU A 54 6.86 -1.25 5.59
C LEU A 54 6.44 0.17 5.16
N PRO A 55 5.19 0.43 4.74
CA PRO A 55 4.77 1.80 4.44
C PRO A 55 4.91 2.76 5.62
N LEU A 56 4.65 2.33 6.86
CA LEU A 56 4.83 3.18 8.05
C LEU A 56 6.30 3.55 8.28
N ILE A 57 7.21 2.59 8.11
CA ILE A 57 8.66 2.83 8.16
C ILE A 57 9.06 3.81 7.06
N LEU A 58 8.53 3.62 5.84
CA LEU A 58 8.80 4.50 4.70
C LEU A 58 8.23 5.91 4.91
N VAL A 59 7.13 6.09 5.64
CA VAL A 59 6.65 7.43 6.03
C VAL A 59 7.71 8.15 6.86
N GLY A 60 8.32 7.48 7.85
CA GLY A 60 9.40 8.06 8.65
C GLY A 60 10.64 8.41 7.83
N ILE A 61 11.09 7.49 6.96
CA ILE A 61 12.23 7.72 6.05
C ILE A 61 11.92 8.87 5.07
N GLY A 62 10.73 8.87 4.48
CA GLY A 62 10.29 9.86 3.52
C GLY A 62 10.14 11.25 4.14
N TRP A 63 9.67 11.32 5.39
CA TRP A 63 9.61 12.56 6.15
C TRP A 63 11.01 13.15 6.35
N TYR A 64 11.98 12.34 6.80
CA TYR A 64 13.38 12.76 6.93
C TYR A 64 14.00 13.18 5.57
N ALA A 65 13.62 12.50 4.48
CA ALA A 65 14.06 12.78 3.13
C ALA A 65 13.39 14.03 2.49
N GLY A 66 12.44 14.65 3.17
CA GLY A 66 11.69 15.81 2.66
C GLY A 66 10.77 15.46 1.48
N MET A 67 10.08 14.31 1.55
CA MET A 67 8.98 13.99 0.63
C MET A 67 7.80 14.94 0.87
N ASP A 68 7.04 15.22 -0.19
CA ASP A 68 5.84 16.03 -0.07
C ASP A 68 4.75 15.30 0.73
N ARG A 69 3.88 16.09 1.38
CA ARG A 69 2.81 15.57 2.26
C ARG A 69 1.85 14.63 1.55
N ARG A 70 1.59 14.83 0.25
CA ARG A 70 0.67 13.98 -0.51
C ARG A 70 1.28 12.59 -0.73
N THR A 71 2.56 12.54 -1.09
CA THR A 71 3.30 11.27 -1.22
C THR A 71 3.32 10.52 0.11
N LEU A 72 3.66 11.21 1.22
CA LEU A 72 3.64 10.59 2.56
C LEU A 72 2.24 10.13 2.98
N GLY A 73 1.20 10.93 2.72
CA GLY A 73 -0.18 10.57 3.00
C GLY A 73 -0.64 9.36 2.20
N MET A 74 -0.24 9.23 0.94
CA MET A 74 -0.51 8.04 0.14
C MET A 74 0.23 6.80 0.68
N THR A 75 1.49 6.95 1.10
CA THR A 75 2.25 5.86 1.73
C THR A 75 1.58 5.40 3.03
N ALA A 76 1.22 6.32 3.92
CA ALA A 76 0.47 6.01 5.14
C ALA A 76 -0.92 5.41 4.83
N GLY A 77 -1.55 5.87 3.75
CA GLY A 77 -2.84 5.39 3.27
C GLY A 77 -2.86 3.89 2.98
N ILE A 78 -1.74 3.31 2.52
CA ILE A 78 -1.64 1.85 2.33
C ILE A 78 -1.87 1.11 3.66
N ALA A 79 -1.17 1.52 4.73
CA ALA A 79 -1.35 0.92 6.05
C ALA A 79 -2.78 1.14 6.59
N GLY A 80 -3.36 2.32 6.37
CA GLY A 80 -4.76 2.60 6.71
C GLY A 80 -5.74 1.67 6.00
N LEU A 81 -5.54 1.41 4.70
CA LEU A 81 -6.37 0.47 3.94
C LEU A 81 -6.16 -0.97 4.39
N VAL A 82 -5.00 -1.36 4.90
CA VAL A 82 -4.80 -2.68 5.54
C VAL A 82 -5.63 -2.80 6.83
N ILE A 83 -5.75 -1.75 7.63
CA ILE A 83 -6.66 -1.76 8.79
C ILE A 83 -8.11 -1.99 8.34
N VAL A 84 -8.54 -1.25 7.30
CA VAL A 84 -9.87 -1.45 6.70
C VAL A 84 -10.03 -2.90 6.18
N GLN A 85 -8.99 -3.47 5.56
CA GLN A 85 -8.98 -4.85 5.09
C GLN A 85 -9.30 -5.84 6.22
N SER A 86 -8.73 -5.64 7.41
CA SER A 86 -9.00 -6.45 8.61
C SER A 86 -10.41 -6.25 9.15
N LEU A 87 -10.90 -5.00 9.19
CA LEU A 87 -12.26 -4.69 9.66
C LEU A 87 -13.33 -5.32 8.76
N LEU A 88 -13.12 -5.35 7.44
CA LEU A 88 -14.04 -5.98 6.50
C LEU A 88 -14.19 -7.49 6.73
N LEU A 89 -13.17 -8.16 7.29
CA LEU A 89 -13.25 -9.58 7.62
C LEU A 89 -13.91 -9.87 8.98
N PHE A 90 -14.20 -8.85 9.79
CA PHE A 90 -14.80 -9.05 11.11
C PHE A 90 -16.11 -9.86 11.08
N PRO A 91 -17.09 -9.59 10.18
CA PRO A 91 -18.32 -10.38 10.10
C PRO A 91 -18.07 -11.87 9.77
N TYR A 92 -17.08 -12.15 8.92
CA TYR A 92 -16.68 -13.52 8.59
C TYR A 92 -16.06 -14.25 9.79
N HIS A 93 -15.14 -13.60 10.52
CA HIS A 93 -14.48 -14.20 11.69
C HIS A 93 -15.39 -14.38 12.90
N THR A 94 -16.49 -13.62 12.98
CA THR A 94 -17.49 -13.72 14.06
C THR A 94 -18.68 -14.59 13.69
N ASP A 95 -18.60 -15.31 12.55
CA ASP A 95 -19.63 -16.19 12.00
C ASP A 95 -21.03 -15.56 11.92
N VAL A 96 -21.07 -14.26 11.60
CA VAL A 96 -22.31 -13.55 11.30
C VAL A 96 -22.96 -14.19 10.08
N GLN A 97 -24.27 -14.43 10.16
CA GLN A 97 -25.05 -15.06 9.09
C GLN A 97 -25.83 -14.03 8.27
N GLY A 98 -26.24 -14.43 7.07
CA GLY A 98 -27.10 -13.61 6.21
C GLY A 98 -26.37 -12.42 5.54
N PRO A 99 -27.11 -11.36 5.16
CA PRO A 99 -26.59 -10.28 4.31
C PRO A 99 -25.40 -9.52 4.89
N LEU A 100 -25.27 -9.45 6.22
CA LEU A 100 -24.14 -8.77 6.87
C LEU A 100 -22.81 -9.48 6.61
N ARG A 101 -22.81 -10.80 6.42
CA ARG A 101 -21.60 -11.55 6.03
C ARG A 101 -21.10 -11.15 4.65
N ALA A 102 -21.99 -10.74 3.75
CA ALA A 102 -21.63 -10.33 2.39
C ALA A 102 -20.75 -9.07 2.38
N ILE A 103 -20.76 -8.26 3.44
CA ILE A 103 -19.86 -7.11 3.61
C ILE A 103 -18.39 -7.56 3.57
N SER A 104 -18.07 -8.76 4.03
CA SER A 104 -16.70 -9.29 3.94
C SER A 104 -16.21 -9.48 2.51
N GLY A 105 -17.12 -9.53 1.52
CA GLY A 105 -16.75 -9.51 0.10
C GLY A 105 -16.03 -8.23 -0.33
N PHE A 106 -16.27 -7.09 0.35
CA PHE A 106 -15.54 -5.84 0.07
C PHE A 106 -14.04 -5.95 0.36
N HIS A 107 -13.58 -6.97 1.10
CA HIS A 107 -12.16 -7.28 1.26
C HIS A 107 -11.44 -7.39 -0.08
N ALA A 108 -12.05 -8.05 -1.07
CA ALA A 108 -11.46 -8.18 -2.41
C ALA A 108 -11.38 -6.84 -3.14
N LEU A 109 -12.40 -5.99 -3.01
CA LEU A 109 -12.42 -4.66 -3.62
C LEU A 109 -11.41 -3.70 -2.96
N ASN A 110 -11.27 -3.77 -1.64
CA ASN A 110 -10.28 -2.98 -0.91
C ASN A 110 -8.83 -3.43 -1.25
N ALA A 111 -8.60 -4.72 -1.54
CA ALA A 111 -7.33 -5.17 -2.09
C ALA A 111 -7.00 -4.51 -3.43
N LEU A 112 -7.98 -4.38 -4.34
CA LEU A 112 -7.80 -3.65 -5.60
C LEU A 112 -7.49 -2.17 -5.38
N LEU A 113 -8.12 -1.55 -4.37
CA LEU A 113 -7.85 -0.17 -3.99
C LEU A 113 -6.41 0.01 -3.47
N ILE A 114 -5.92 -0.90 -2.62
CA ILE A 114 -4.52 -0.92 -2.16
C ILE A 114 -3.57 -1.04 -3.34
N PHE A 115 -3.85 -1.96 -4.28
CA PHE A 115 -3.04 -2.14 -5.48
C PHE A 115 -3.00 -0.88 -6.34
N TRP A 116 -4.16 -0.28 -6.62
CA TRP A 116 -4.25 0.98 -7.34
C TRP A 116 -3.47 2.11 -6.65
N LEU A 117 -3.58 2.23 -5.32
CA LEU A 117 -2.85 3.25 -4.56
C LEU A 117 -1.34 3.02 -4.62
N ALA A 118 -0.88 1.76 -4.56
CA ALA A 118 0.53 1.39 -4.67
C ALA A 118 1.09 1.75 -6.06
N LEU A 119 0.36 1.46 -7.14
CA LEU A 119 0.75 1.90 -8.50
C LEU A 119 0.79 3.42 -8.60
N ARG A 120 -0.21 4.11 -8.03
CA ARG A 120 -0.24 5.57 -8.05
C ARG A 120 0.93 6.19 -7.29
N LEU A 121 1.39 5.54 -6.22
CA LEU A 121 2.56 5.93 -5.44
C LEU A 121 3.86 5.69 -6.24
N MET A 122 3.94 4.56 -6.94
CA MET A 122 5.05 4.24 -7.85
C MET A 122 5.22 5.28 -8.94
N ASP A 123 4.14 5.76 -9.56
CA ASP A 123 4.19 6.84 -10.56
C ASP A 123 4.87 8.10 -10.00
N ARG A 124 4.58 8.45 -8.74
CA ARG A 124 5.13 9.66 -8.11
C ARG A 124 6.63 9.56 -7.87
N VAL A 125 7.13 8.37 -7.54
CA VAL A 125 8.57 8.16 -7.30
C VAL A 125 9.36 7.95 -8.58
N ARG A 126 8.74 7.38 -9.62
CA ARG A 126 9.35 7.15 -10.93
C ARG A 126 9.41 8.42 -11.78
N TYR A 127 8.37 9.25 -11.72
CA TYR A 127 8.27 10.51 -12.44
C TYR A 127 8.04 11.68 -11.47
N PRO A 128 9.08 12.11 -10.73
CA PRO A 128 8.97 13.27 -9.86
C PRO A 128 8.55 14.48 -10.72
N ARG A 129 7.49 15.20 -10.32
CA ARG A 129 7.12 16.44 -11.01
C ARG A 129 8.29 17.43 -10.89
N THR A 130 8.95 17.71 -12.00
CA THR A 130 9.94 18.78 -12.09
C THR A 130 9.21 20.13 -12.04
N ALA A 131 9.78 21.13 -11.36
CA ALA A 131 9.20 22.47 -11.23
C ALA A 131 8.91 23.17 -12.58
N SER A 132 9.50 22.69 -13.69
CA SER A 132 9.23 23.15 -15.05
C SER A 132 7.85 22.81 -15.61
N GLN A 133 7.02 22.05 -14.90
CA GLN A 133 5.63 21.74 -15.30
C GLN A 133 4.57 22.65 -14.66
N VAL A 134 4.98 23.67 -13.89
CA VAL A 134 4.06 24.71 -13.43
C VAL A 134 3.99 25.78 -14.54
N PRO A 135 2.85 25.94 -15.25
CA PRO A 135 2.74 27.02 -16.23
C PRO A 135 2.99 28.37 -15.54
N PRO A 136 3.71 29.31 -16.17
CA PRO A 136 3.93 30.62 -15.59
C PRO A 136 2.57 31.24 -15.29
N VAL A 137 2.40 31.75 -14.07
CA VAL A 137 1.21 32.53 -13.70
C VAL A 137 1.18 33.74 -14.63
N SER A 138 0.24 33.77 -15.58
CA SER A 138 0.00 34.94 -16.40
C SER A 138 -0.50 36.05 -15.48
N THR A 139 0.39 36.99 -15.17
CA THR A 139 0.01 38.25 -14.55
C THR A 139 -0.47 39.15 -15.69
N SER A 140 -1.79 39.31 -15.76
CA SER A 140 -2.48 40.37 -16.50
C SER A 140 -2.83 41.49 -15.54
#